data_AF-A0AA38CVR3-F1
#
_entry.id   AF-A0AA38CVR3-F1
#
_cell.length_a   1.000
_cell.length_b   1.000
_cell.length_c   1.000
_cell.angle_alpha   90.00
_cell.angle_beta   90.00
_cell.angle_gamma   90.00
#
_symmetry.space_group_name_H-M   'P 1'
#
loop_
_entity.id
_entity.type
_entity.pdbx_description
1 polymer ?
#
loop_
_entity_poly.entity_id
_entity_poly.type
_entity_poly.pdbx_seq_one_letter_code
_entity_poly.pdbx_strand_id
1 'polypeptide(L)'
;MRELGVHSVIRKKYRPATNHEKVTARENLLKQDFSTTSINQKWGADITYIHTQKEGWTYLASVMDLYSRKIIGYSYGKQMTTSIVVDAFHQAVQNQQLKEGPNLVLQTDLGTQYTSYEFENLLLQYHVSHSYNRKGTPYDNSGIESFHATLKKEEVYLRQYKTFDEARLALFQYINGWYNRERIHGKLNYLTPQQAEDQVKMSA
;
A
#
# COMPACT_ATOMS: atom_id res chain seq x y z
N MET A 1 -3.68 29.66 -10.21
CA MET A 1 -2.60 28.74 -10.67
C MET A 1 -1.80 29.32 -11.82
N ARG A 2 -2.43 29.68 -12.96
CA ARG A 2 -1.73 30.26 -14.13
C ARG A 2 -1.18 31.68 -13.89
N GLU A 3 -1.90 32.52 -13.14
CA GLU A 3 -1.46 33.88 -12.76
C GLU A 3 -0.29 33.90 -11.76
N LEU A 4 -0.09 32.82 -10.99
CA LEU A 4 0.98 32.73 -9.99
C LEU A 4 2.25 32.07 -10.56
N GLY A 5 2.28 31.74 -11.86
CA GLY A 5 3.40 31.01 -12.49
C GLY A 5 3.60 29.57 -11.98
N VAL A 6 2.71 29.07 -11.12
CA VAL A 6 2.80 27.74 -10.51
C VAL A 6 2.37 26.69 -11.51
N HIS A 7 3.26 25.74 -11.78
CA HIS A 7 3.07 24.64 -12.72
C HIS A 7 3.31 23.30 -12.05
N SER A 8 2.63 22.28 -12.56
CA SER A 8 2.77 20.90 -12.08
C SER A 8 4.12 20.32 -12.51
N VAL A 9 4.90 19.81 -11.56
CA VAL A 9 6.20 19.13 -11.82
C VAL A 9 5.99 17.67 -12.30
N ILE A 10 4.75 17.26 -12.55
CA ILE A 10 4.40 15.87 -12.87
C ILE A 10 5.01 15.45 -14.22
N ARG A 11 5.88 14.44 -14.17
CA ARG A 11 6.41 13.74 -15.34
C ARG A 11 5.52 12.54 -15.74
N LYS A 12 5.47 12.25 -17.04
CA LYS A 12 4.66 11.16 -17.62
C LYS A 12 5.25 9.79 -17.21
N LYS A 13 4.40 8.91 -16.68
CA LYS A 13 4.78 7.57 -16.19
C LYS A 13 5.14 6.61 -17.36
N TYR A 14 6.25 5.89 -17.24
CA TYR A 14 6.58 4.74 -18.08
C TYR A 14 5.74 3.51 -17.70
N ARG A 15 5.25 2.75 -18.68
CA ARG A 15 4.42 1.54 -18.49
C ARG A 15 5.19 0.30 -18.99
N PRO A 16 5.60 -0.62 -18.10
CA PRO A 16 6.15 -1.91 -18.51
C PRO A 16 5.08 -2.80 -19.16
N ALA A 17 5.51 -3.79 -19.94
CA ALA A 17 4.63 -4.76 -20.59
C ALA A 17 3.99 -5.73 -19.58
N THR A 18 2.73 -6.09 -19.81
CA THR A 18 1.95 -7.00 -18.97
C THR A 18 2.26 -8.45 -19.34
N ASN A 19 2.54 -9.31 -18.35
CA ASN A 19 2.73 -10.74 -18.59
C ASN A 19 1.37 -11.46 -18.59
N HIS A 20 1.10 -12.26 -19.63
CA HIS A 20 -0.21 -12.90 -19.87
C HIS A 20 -0.24 -14.35 -19.37
N GLU A 21 0.10 -14.61 -18.11
CA GLU A 21 -0.07 -15.95 -17.55
C GLU A 21 -1.53 -16.22 -17.14
N LYS A 22 -1.97 -17.48 -17.30
CA LYS A 22 -3.30 -17.93 -16.88
C LYS A 22 -3.34 -18.04 -15.36
N VAL A 23 -3.71 -16.93 -14.71
CA VAL A 23 -3.97 -16.91 -13.27
C VAL A 23 -5.33 -17.54 -12.96
N THR A 24 -5.36 -18.56 -12.10
CA THR A 24 -6.59 -19.16 -11.57
C THR A 24 -7.34 -18.13 -10.73
N ALA A 25 -8.64 -17.94 -11.00
CA ALA A 25 -9.45 -17.00 -10.23
C ALA A 25 -9.55 -17.45 -8.77
N ARG A 26 -9.32 -16.52 -7.83
CA ARG A 26 -9.54 -16.69 -6.39
C ARG A 26 -10.69 -15.82 -5.92
N GLU A 27 -11.18 -16.09 -4.71
CA GLU A 27 -12.38 -15.43 -4.18
C GLU A 27 -12.17 -13.92 -3.95
N ASN A 28 -13.17 -13.12 -4.36
CA ASN A 28 -13.20 -11.68 -4.10
C ASN A 28 -14.32 -11.41 -3.09
N LEU A 29 -13.91 -11.26 -1.83
CA LEU A 29 -14.81 -11.06 -0.68
C LEU A 29 -15.32 -9.63 -0.63
N LEU A 30 -14.50 -8.65 -1.03
CA LEU A 30 -14.90 -7.23 -0.97
C LEU A 30 -16.00 -6.89 -1.97
N LYS A 31 -16.04 -7.52 -3.15
CA LYS A 31 -17.01 -7.24 -4.23
C LYS A 31 -17.17 -5.73 -4.52
N GLN A 32 -16.06 -4.98 -4.44
CA GLN A 32 -15.99 -3.51 -4.56
C GLN A 32 -16.64 -2.68 -3.45
N ASP A 33 -17.09 -3.32 -2.37
CA ASP A 33 -17.46 -2.63 -1.16
C ASP A 33 -16.21 -2.29 -0.33
N PHE A 34 -15.73 -1.05 -0.45
CA PHE A 34 -14.66 -0.50 0.38
C PHE A 34 -15.17 0.30 1.57
N SER A 35 -16.48 0.25 1.85
CA SER A 35 -17.03 0.91 3.02
C SER A 35 -16.44 0.31 4.29
N THR A 36 -16.11 1.19 5.23
CA THR A 36 -15.54 0.87 6.53
C THR A 36 -16.15 1.84 7.53
N THR A 37 -16.44 1.38 8.73
CA THR A 37 -16.95 2.19 9.84
C THR A 37 -15.90 2.45 10.90
N SER A 38 -14.82 1.66 10.92
CA SER A 38 -13.70 1.78 11.85
C SER A 38 -12.43 1.22 11.21
N ILE A 39 -11.29 1.46 11.87
CA ILE A 39 -9.99 0.88 11.51
C ILE A 39 -10.01 -0.65 11.64
N ASN A 40 -9.08 -1.33 10.95
CA ASN A 40 -8.85 -2.77 11.04
C ASN A 40 -10.02 -3.66 10.60
N GLN A 41 -10.91 -3.13 9.77
CA GLN A 41 -11.96 -3.92 9.09
C GLN A 41 -11.52 -4.40 7.72
N LYS A 42 -10.87 -3.51 6.95
CA LYS A 42 -10.42 -3.80 5.58
C LYS A 42 -9.05 -3.17 5.37
N TRP A 43 -8.07 -3.99 5.03
CA TRP A 43 -6.74 -3.55 4.61
C TRP A 43 -6.56 -3.78 3.11
N GLY A 44 -5.80 -2.92 2.45
CA GLY A 44 -5.33 -3.13 1.08
C GLY A 44 -3.82 -3.30 1.07
N ALA A 45 -3.30 -4.22 0.26
CA ALA A 45 -1.86 -4.36 0.04
C ALA A 45 -1.53 -4.42 -1.46
N ASP A 46 -0.36 -3.88 -1.81
CA ASP A 46 0.16 -3.88 -3.17
C ASP A 46 1.68 -3.71 -3.16
N ILE A 47 2.33 -4.09 -4.26
CA ILE A 47 3.76 -3.91 -4.49
C ILE A 47 3.97 -2.86 -5.58
N THR A 48 4.88 -1.93 -5.36
CA THR A 48 5.28 -0.98 -6.38
C THR A 48 6.79 -0.97 -6.62
N TYR A 49 7.19 -0.78 -7.88
CA TYR A 49 8.59 -0.67 -8.26
C TYR A 49 9.13 0.75 -8.03
N ILE A 50 10.38 0.83 -7.57
CA ILE A 50 11.18 2.03 -7.39
C ILE A 50 12.52 1.82 -8.12
N HIS A 51 12.99 2.81 -8.88
CA HIS A 51 14.26 2.71 -9.58
C HIS A 51 15.39 3.33 -8.76
N THR A 52 16.53 2.65 -8.72
CA THR A 52 17.79 3.13 -8.15
C THR A 52 18.89 2.97 -9.20
N GLN A 53 19.93 3.82 -9.18
CA GLN A 53 20.97 3.75 -10.21
C GLN A 53 21.85 2.50 -10.06
N LYS A 54 22.19 2.08 -8.84
CA LYS A 54 23.06 0.93 -8.61
C LYS A 54 22.34 -0.41 -8.66
N GLU A 55 21.18 -0.53 -8.04
CA GLU A 55 20.44 -1.80 -7.95
C GLU A 55 19.40 -1.98 -9.05
N GLY A 56 19.12 -0.94 -9.85
CA GLY A 56 18.06 -0.96 -10.85
C GLY A 56 16.68 -0.94 -10.19
N TRP A 57 15.78 -1.84 -10.62
CA TRP A 57 14.44 -1.94 -10.05
C TRP A 57 14.46 -2.63 -8.67
N THR A 58 13.80 -1.96 -7.73
CA THR A 58 13.61 -2.38 -6.34
C THR A 58 12.12 -2.28 -6.01
N TYR A 59 11.69 -2.88 -4.90
CA TYR A 59 10.27 -3.18 -4.67
C TYR A 59 9.84 -2.73 -3.28
N LEU A 60 8.77 -1.93 -3.22
CA LEU A 60 8.11 -1.51 -2.00
C LEU A 60 6.77 -2.24 -1.90
N ALA A 61 6.66 -3.16 -0.94
CA ALA A 61 5.37 -3.71 -0.50
C ALA A 61 4.77 -2.77 0.53
N SER A 62 3.49 -2.43 0.41
CA SER A 62 2.79 -1.55 1.35
C SER A 62 1.47 -2.18 1.77
N VAL A 63 1.05 -1.91 3.01
CA VAL A 63 -0.23 -2.29 3.61
C VAL A 63 -0.91 -1.03 4.12
N MET A 64 -2.14 -0.80 3.69
CA MET A 64 -2.96 0.36 4.02
C MET A 64 -4.21 -0.06 4.79
N ASP A 65 -4.54 0.65 5.85
CA ASP A 65 -5.89 0.60 6.43
C ASP A 65 -6.87 1.42 5.57
N LEU A 66 -7.93 0.81 5.04
CA LEU A 66 -8.81 1.46 4.06
C LEU A 66 -9.74 2.52 4.69
N TYR A 67 -9.95 2.48 6.00
CA TYR A 67 -10.71 3.49 6.74
C TYR A 67 -9.90 4.78 6.86
N SER A 68 -8.77 4.70 7.58
CA SER A 68 -7.89 5.84 7.89
C SER A 68 -7.00 6.27 6.72
N ARG A 69 -6.87 5.43 5.68
CA ARG A 69 -5.92 5.59 4.57
C ARG A 69 -4.45 5.59 4.99
N LYS A 70 -4.15 5.23 6.23
CA LYS A 70 -2.80 5.20 6.74
C LYS A 70 -2.04 4.02 6.14
N ILE A 71 -0.78 4.23 5.77
CA ILE A 71 0.14 3.11 5.52
C ILE A 71 0.57 2.58 6.87
N ILE A 72 0.04 1.42 7.21
CA ILE A 72 0.19 0.78 8.52
C ILE A 72 1.35 -0.20 8.56
N GLY A 73 1.82 -0.67 7.41
CA GLY A 73 3.02 -1.48 7.29
C GLY A 73 3.59 -1.38 5.88
N TYR A 74 4.91 -1.52 5.74
CA TYR A 74 5.60 -1.57 4.47
C TYR A 74 6.97 -2.25 4.61
N SER A 75 7.46 -2.82 3.51
CA SER A 75 8.81 -3.37 3.42
C SER A 75 9.40 -3.04 2.07
N TYR A 76 10.69 -2.73 2.05
CA TYR A 76 11.41 -2.35 0.84
C TYR A 76 12.55 -3.33 0.61
N GLY A 77 12.60 -3.91 -0.58
CA GLY A 77 13.55 -4.97 -0.93
C GLY A 77 14.14 -4.80 -2.32
N LYS A 78 15.31 -5.42 -2.53
CA LYS A 78 15.99 -5.42 -3.84
C LYS A 78 15.34 -6.38 -4.84
N GLN A 79 14.58 -7.35 -4.35
CA GLN A 79 13.90 -8.37 -5.17
C GLN A 79 12.43 -8.49 -4.76
N MET A 80 11.58 -8.84 -5.73
CA MET A 80 10.15 -9.06 -5.52
C MET A 80 9.91 -10.46 -4.95
N THR A 81 10.04 -10.58 -3.64
CA THR A 81 10.01 -11.86 -2.89
C THR A 81 8.76 -11.96 -2.02
N THR A 82 8.44 -13.15 -1.54
CA THR A 82 7.37 -13.31 -0.55
C THR A 82 7.73 -12.63 0.78
N SER A 83 9.02 -12.62 1.16
CA SER A 83 9.44 -12.01 2.42
C SER A 83 9.09 -10.52 2.52
N ILE A 84 9.16 -9.74 1.43
CA ILE A 84 8.77 -8.32 1.49
C ILE A 84 7.28 -8.13 1.81
N VAL A 85 6.38 -9.00 1.33
CA VAL A 85 4.95 -8.87 1.66
C VAL A 85 4.65 -9.40 3.06
N VAL A 86 5.37 -10.45 3.50
CA VAL A 86 5.32 -10.97 4.87
C VAL A 86 5.78 -9.92 5.88
N ASP A 87 6.93 -9.28 5.63
CA ASP A 87 7.49 -8.24 6.50
C ASP A 87 6.55 -7.03 6.60
N ALA A 88 5.98 -6.59 5.47
CA ALA A 88 5.03 -5.49 5.43
C ALA A 88 3.76 -5.82 6.24
N PHE A 89 3.26 -7.06 6.15
CA PHE A 89 2.11 -7.53 6.91
C PHE A 89 2.41 -7.63 8.41
N HIS A 90 3.55 -8.20 8.80
CA HIS A 90 3.98 -8.24 10.20
C HIS A 90 4.08 -6.84 10.79
N GLN A 91 4.66 -5.89 10.06
CA GLN A 91 4.73 -4.51 10.50
C GLN A 91 3.33 -3.90 10.69
N ALA A 92 2.39 -4.19 9.78
CA ALA A 92 1.00 -3.75 9.90
C ALA A 92 0.32 -4.29 11.16
N VAL A 93 0.43 -5.60 11.40
CA VAL A 93 -0.06 -6.28 12.61
C VAL A 93 0.50 -5.62 13.87
N GLN A 94 1.82 -5.41 13.92
CA GLN A 94 2.48 -4.80 15.08
C GLN A 94 2.02 -3.36 15.32
N ASN A 95 1.99 -2.53 14.27
CA ASN A 95 1.59 -1.12 14.37
C ASN A 95 0.11 -0.95 14.75
N GLN A 96 -0.74 -1.89 14.33
CA GLN A 96 -2.16 -1.91 14.69
C GLN A 96 -2.46 -2.66 15.99
N GLN A 97 -1.45 -3.29 16.61
CA GLN A 97 -1.58 -4.14 17.79
C GLN A 97 -2.69 -5.21 17.59
N LEU A 98 -2.75 -5.77 16.38
CA LEU A 98 -3.75 -6.76 16.02
C LEU A 98 -3.48 -8.05 16.79
N LYS A 99 -4.37 -8.42 17.71
CA LYS A 99 -4.24 -9.64 18.53
C LYS A 99 -4.70 -10.87 17.78
N GLU A 100 -5.95 -10.85 17.32
CA GLU A 100 -6.56 -11.81 16.40
C GLU A 100 -7.57 -10.99 15.58
N GLY A 101 -7.59 -11.15 14.26
CA GLY A 101 -8.39 -10.31 13.37
C GLY A 101 -9.57 -11.04 12.74
N PRO A 102 -10.50 -11.66 13.52
CA PRO A 102 -11.50 -12.60 12.99
C PRO A 102 -12.46 -12.00 11.95
N ASN A 103 -12.43 -10.68 11.74
CA ASN A 103 -13.25 -9.97 10.76
C ASN A 103 -12.45 -9.01 9.86
N LEU A 104 -11.11 -9.09 9.88
CA LEU A 104 -10.27 -8.27 9.00
C LEU A 104 -10.21 -8.93 7.63
N VAL A 105 -10.54 -8.16 6.59
CA VAL A 105 -10.33 -8.55 5.20
C VAL A 105 -9.07 -7.87 4.66
N LEU A 106 -8.13 -8.65 4.12
CA LEU A 106 -7.01 -8.14 3.35
C LEU A 106 -7.31 -8.27 1.85
N GLN A 107 -7.24 -7.15 1.14
CA GLN A 107 -7.39 -7.09 -0.31
C GLN A 107 -6.03 -7.00 -1.01
N THR A 108 -5.73 -7.93 -1.92
CA THR A 108 -4.48 -7.95 -2.69
C THR A 108 -4.74 -8.24 -4.18
N ASP A 109 -3.71 -8.09 -5.01
CA ASP A 109 -3.75 -8.61 -6.38
C ASP A 109 -3.46 -10.12 -6.41
N LEU A 110 -3.52 -10.72 -7.60
CA LEU A 110 -3.21 -12.15 -7.78
C LEU A 110 -1.70 -12.40 -8.01
N GLY A 111 -0.83 -11.53 -7.51
CA GLY A 111 0.61 -11.67 -7.59
C GLY A 111 1.10 -12.97 -6.93
N THR A 112 2.20 -13.52 -7.43
CA THR A 112 2.75 -14.79 -6.92
C THR A 112 3.19 -14.68 -5.46
N GLN A 113 3.57 -13.49 -5.00
CA GLN A 113 3.94 -13.22 -3.61
C GLN A 113 2.74 -13.34 -2.68
N TYR A 114 1.62 -12.69 -3.02
CA TYR A 114 0.39 -12.75 -2.23
C TYR A 114 -0.31 -14.10 -2.33
N THR A 115 -0.14 -14.83 -3.44
CA THR A 115 -0.76 -16.16 -3.62
C THR A 115 0.09 -17.33 -3.10
N SER A 116 1.27 -17.04 -2.55
CA SER A 116 2.22 -18.03 -2.05
C SER A 116 1.73 -18.73 -0.78
N TYR A 117 2.14 -19.99 -0.60
CA TYR A 117 1.76 -20.80 0.56
C TYR A 117 2.17 -20.16 1.90
N GLU A 118 3.36 -19.55 1.93
CA GLU A 118 3.87 -18.85 3.11
C GLU A 118 2.97 -17.67 3.51
N PHE A 119 2.54 -16.85 2.54
CA PHE A 119 1.67 -15.71 2.81
C PHE A 119 0.26 -16.14 3.20
N GLU A 120 -0.33 -17.14 2.53
CA GLU A 120 -1.66 -17.67 2.93
C GLU A 120 -1.66 -18.23 4.35
N ASN A 121 -0.63 -19.02 4.69
CA ASN A 121 -0.48 -19.56 6.05
C ASN A 121 -0.36 -18.45 7.10
N LEU A 122 0.35 -17.38 6.77
CA LEU A 122 0.46 -16.22 7.65
C LEU A 122 -0.91 -15.59 7.91
N LEU A 123 -1.72 -15.38 6.87
CA LEU A 123 -3.07 -14.82 7.05
C LEU A 123 -3.96 -15.73 7.88
N LEU A 124 -3.87 -17.04 7.68
CA LEU A 124 -4.60 -18.04 8.48
C LEU A 124 -4.23 -17.95 9.98
N GLN A 125 -2.95 -17.79 10.31
CA GLN A 125 -2.49 -17.64 11.71
C GLN A 125 -3.10 -16.42 12.40
N TYR A 126 -3.27 -15.32 11.67
CA TYR A 126 -3.87 -14.08 12.20
C TYR A 126 -5.40 -14.01 12.04
N HIS A 127 -6.03 -15.08 11.53
CA HIS A 127 -7.46 -15.15 11.22
C HIS A 127 -7.94 -14.06 10.24
N VAL A 128 -7.07 -13.65 9.32
CA VAL A 128 -7.36 -12.62 8.31
C VAL A 128 -7.96 -13.26 7.06
N SER A 129 -9.11 -12.75 6.63
CA SER A 129 -9.77 -13.19 5.41
C SER A 129 -9.08 -12.58 4.18
N HIS A 130 -8.62 -13.42 3.26
CA HIS A 130 -7.95 -12.95 2.04
C HIS A 130 -8.93 -12.77 0.89
N SER A 131 -8.96 -11.57 0.32
CA SER A 131 -9.75 -11.20 -0.85
C SER A 131 -8.84 -10.78 -1.99
N TYR A 132 -9.08 -11.28 -3.20
CA TYR A 132 -8.25 -10.94 -4.36
C TYR A 132 -8.97 -10.04 -5.35
N ASN A 133 -8.21 -9.23 -6.06
CA ASN A 133 -8.73 -8.45 -7.18
C ASN A 133 -9.28 -9.40 -8.25
N ARG A 134 -10.45 -9.07 -8.80
CA ARG A 134 -10.94 -9.76 -9.99
C ARG A 134 -10.01 -9.42 -11.16
N LYS A 135 -9.86 -10.38 -12.06
CA LYS A 135 -9.09 -10.17 -13.28
C LYS A 135 -9.77 -9.10 -14.13
N GLY A 136 -9.06 -8.02 -14.43
CA GLY A 136 -9.57 -6.93 -15.30
C GLY A 136 -10.36 -5.84 -14.58
N THR A 137 -10.40 -5.80 -13.24
CA THR A 137 -11.04 -4.72 -12.46
C THR A 137 -10.02 -3.92 -11.65
N PRO A 138 -9.47 -2.82 -12.22
CA PRO A 138 -8.47 -1.98 -11.54
C PRO A 138 -9.02 -1.21 -10.32
N TYR A 139 -10.33 -1.21 -10.09
CA TYR A 139 -10.93 -0.51 -8.96
C TYR A 139 -10.81 -1.28 -7.65
N ASP A 140 -10.46 -2.57 -7.72
CA ASP A 140 -10.51 -3.48 -6.58
C ASP A 140 -9.45 -3.15 -5.51
N ASN A 141 -8.41 -2.37 -5.85
CA ASN A 141 -7.36 -1.93 -4.92
C ASN A 141 -7.11 -0.40 -4.95
N SER A 142 -8.16 0.36 -5.29
CA SER A 142 -8.04 1.79 -5.61
C SER A 142 -7.41 2.67 -4.50
N GLY A 143 -7.55 2.29 -3.23
CA GLY A 143 -6.97 3.03 -2.10
C GLY A 143 -5.44 3.04 -2.15
N ILE A 144 -4.83 1.86 -2.21
CA ILE A 144 -3.37 1.76 -2.18
C ILE A 144 -2.74 2.12 -3.52
N GLU A 145 -3.42 1.86 -4.64
CA GLU A 145 -2.99 2.35 -5.95
C GLU A 145 -2.93 3.88 -6.00
N SER A 146 -3.89 4.56 -5.37
CA SER A 146 -3.89 6.01 -5.23
C SER A 146 -2.71 6.50 -4.39
N PHE A 147 -2.38 5.81 -3.31
CA PHE A 147 -1.16 6.07 -2.53
C PHE A 147 0.09 5.90 -3.40
N HIS A 148 0.27 4.78 -4.08
CA HIS A 148 1.43 4.53 -4.94
C HIS A 148 1.57 5.58 -6.05
N ALA A 149 0.45 6.02 -6.65
CA ALA A 149 0.47 7.10 -7.63
C ALA A 149 0.92 8.44 -7.02
N THR A 150 0.51 8.71 -5.78
CA THR A 150 0.86 9.93 -5.04
C THR A 150 2.33 9.92 -4.62
N LEU A 151 2.78 8.84 -3.95
CA LEU A 151 4.17 8.58 -3.61
C LEU A 151 5.09 8.78 -4.83
N LYS A 152 4.72 8.20 -5.97
CA LYS A 152 5.56 8.32 -7.16
C LYS A 152 5.65 9.76 -7.68
N LYS A 153 4.55 10.49 -7.69
CA LYS A 153 4.52 11.88 -8.18
C LYS A 153 5.23 12.85 -7.25
N GLU A 154 5.04 12.70 -5.95
CA GLU A 154 5.50 13.65 -4.94
C GLU A 154 6.94 13.39 -4.49
N GLU A 155 7.45 12.17 -4.65
CA GLU A 155 8.76 11.77 -4.13
C GLU A 155 9.62 11.07 -5.19
N VAL A 156 9.17 9.91 -5.68
CA VAL A 156 10.01 9.02 -6.51
C VAL A 156 10.40 9.64 -7.85
N TYR A 157 9.49 10.35 -8.52
CA TYR A 157 9.76 10.96 -9.83
C TYR A 157 10.54 12.28 -9.73
N LEU A 158 10.61 12.87 -8.53
CA LEU A 158 11.34 14.11 -8.28
C LEU A 158 12.78 13.84 -7.85
N ARG A 159 13.12 12.59 -7.52
CA ARG A 159 14.44 12.19 -7.05
C ARG A 159 15.09 11.17 -7.97
N GLN A 160 16.42 11.13 -7.94
CA GLN A 160 17.21 10.09 -8.57
C GLN A 160 18.01 9.38 -7.50
N TYR A 161 17.49 8.27 -6.99
CA TYR A 161 18.18 7.50 -5.97
C TYR A 161 19.42 6.83 -6.56
N LYS A 162 20.59 7.08 -5.97
CA LYS A 162 21.83 6.41 -6.37
C LYS A 162 21.86 4.99 -5.84
N THR A 163 21.39 4.78 -4.61
CA THR A 163 21.51 3.50 -3.90
C THR A 163 20.18 3.06 -3.27
N PHE A 164 20.08 1.76 -2.99
CA PHE A 164 18.98 1.19 -2.23
C PHE A 164 18.77 1.87 -0.87
N ASP A 165 19.83 2.15 -0.10
CA ASP A 165 19.68 2.76 1.23
C ASP A 165 19.21 4.21 1.18
N GLU A 166 19.63 4.95 0.15
CA GLU A 166 19.12 6.30 -0.09
C GLU A 166 17.61 6.29 -0.37
N ALA A 167 17.16 5.40 -1.26
CA ALA A 167 15.74 5.21 -1.52
C ALA A 167 14.99 4.76 -0.26
N ARG A 168 15.56 3.81 0.51
CA ARG A 168 14.96 3.29 1.75
C ARG A 168 14.70 4.40 2.77
N LEU A 169 15.69 5.27 2.99
CA LEU A 169 15.55 6.39 3.93
C LEU A 169 14.51 7.41 3.43
N ALA A 170 14.53 7.74 2.14
CA ALA A 170 13.60 8.67 1.53
C ALA A 170 12.15 8.16 1.62
N LEU A 171 11.92 6.88 1.32
CA LEU A 171 10.62 6.22 1.45
C LEU A 171 10.15 6.18 2.92
N PHE A 172 11.04 5.88 3.87
CA PHE A 172 10.72 5.92 5.30
C PHE A 172 10.24 7.32 5.73
N GLN A 173 10.98 8.36 5.35
CA GLN A 173 10.65 9.76 5.67
C GLN A 173 9.34 10.18 5.02
N TYR A 174 9.14 9.82 3.75
CA TYR A 174 7.90 10.14 3.04
C TYR A 174 6.70 9.43 3.68
N ILE A 175 6.79 8.15 4.00
CA ILE A 175 5.64 7.40 4.53
C ILE A 175 5.32 7.85 5.97
N ASN A 176 6.30 7.85 6.87
CA ASN A 176 6.06 8.07 8.30
C ASN A 176 6.02 9.54 8.68
N GLY A 177 6.85 10.38 8.04
CA GLY A 177 6.91 11.81 8.29
C GLY A 177 5.82 12.55 7.53
N TRP A 178 5.83 12.43 6.20
CA TRP A 178 4.95 13.23 5.36
C TRP A 178 3.54 12.64 5.19
N TYR A 179 3.41 11.48 4.53
CA TYR A 179 2.13 10.92 4.12
C TYR A 179 1.21 10.63 5.31
N ASN A 180 1.69 9.91 6.32
CA ASN A 180 0.84 9.52 7.44
C ASN A 180 0.50 10.69 8.37
N ARG A 181 1.39 11.69 8.55
CA ARG A 181 1.26 12.69 9.64
C ARG A 181 1.02 14.13 9.18
N GLU A 182 1.34 14.48 7.95
CA GLU A 182 1.22 15.87 7.47
C GLU A 182 0.29 15.99 6.25
N ARG A 183 0.21 14.94 5.42
CA ARG A 183 -0.61 14.95 4.22
C ARG A 183 -2.10 14.85 4.55
N ILE A 184 -2.88 15.86 4.19
CA ILE A 184 -4.34 15.85 4.34
C ILE A 184 -5.05 15.07 3.21
N HIS A 185 -6.17 14.43 3.53
CA HIS A 185 -6.99 13.66 2.60
C HIS A 185 -8.43 14.15 2.54
N GLY A 186 -8.92 14.51 1.35
CA GLY A 186 -10.31 14.94 1.16
C GLY A 186 -11.34 13.87 1.56
N LYS A 187 -11.03 12.58 1.41
CA LYS A 187 -11.88 11.47 1.89
C LYS A 187 -11.95 11.35 3.41
N LEU A 188 -11.04 11.99 4.14
CA LEU A 188 -10.96 12.00 5.60
C LEU A 188 -11.38 13.35 6.16
N ASN A 189 -12.24 14.11 5.45
CA ASN A 189 -12.63 15.46 5.85
C ASN A 189 -11.42 16.40 6.09
N TYR A 190 -10.38 16.26 5.26
CA TYR A 190 -9.12 17.01 5.35
C TYR A 190 -8.28 16.72 6.60
N LEU A 191 -8.52 15.60 7.28
CA LEU A 191 -7.59 15.06 8.26
C LEU A 191 -6.41 14.35 7.59
N THR A 192 -5.32 14.24 8.32
CA THR A 192 -4.22 13.34 7.99
C THR A 192 -4.59 11.89 8.31
N PRO A 193 -3.96 10.89 7.69
CA PRO A 193 -4.23 9.48 8.00
C PRO A 193 -4.04 9.14 9.48
N GLN A 194 -3.01 9.72 10.12
CA GLN A 194 -2.77 9.54 11.55
C GLN A 194 -3.90 10.14 12.39
N GLN A 195 -4.34 11.37 12.09
CA GLN A 195 -5.45 12.00 12.82
C GLN A 195 -6.76 11.22 12.71
N ALA A 196 -7.06 10.69 11.52
CA ALA A 196 -8.24 9.85 11.33
C ALA A 196 -8.18 8.55 12.14
N GLU A 197 -7.02 7.90 12.22
CA GLU A 197 -6.82 6.73 13.10
C GLU A 197 -6.96 7.10 14.58
N ASP A 198 -6.34 8.20 15.01
CA ASP A 198 -6.36 8.65 16.41
C ASP A 198 -7.78 8.96 16.89
N GLN A 199 -8.61 9.59 16.05
CA GLN A 199 -10.02 9.87 16.38
C GLN A 199 -10.83 8.60 16.68
N VAL A 200 -10.60 7.53 15.91
CA VAL A 200 -11.25 6.24 16.16
C VAL A 200 -10.76 5.61 17.45
N LYS A 201 -9.45 5.62 17.69
CA LYS A 201 -8.84 5.06 18.90
C LYS A 201 -9.25 5.80 20.18
N MET A 202 -9.52 7.10 20.10
CA MET A 202 -10.03 7.89 21.23
C MET A 202 -11.53 7.66 21.50
N SER A 203 -12.26 7.14 20.51
CA SER A 203 -13.71 6.89 20.59
C SER A 203 -14.05 5.44 20.96
N ALA A 204 -13.04 4.57 21.10
CA ALA A 204 -13.16 3.15 21.42
C ALA A 204 -12.77 2.88 22.88
#